data_AF-A0A6I5C620-F1
#
_entry.id   AF-A0A6I5C620-F1
#
_cell.length_a   1.000
_cell.length_b   1.000
_cell.length_c   1.000
_cell.angle_alpha   90.00
_cell.angle_beta   90.00
_cell.angle_gamma   90.00
#
_symmetry.space_group_name_H-M   'P 1'
#
loop_
_entity.id
_entity.type
_entity.pdbx_description
1 polymer ?
#
loop_
_entity_poly.entity_id
_entity_poly.type
_entity_poly.pdbx_seq_one_letter_code
_entity_poly.pdbx_strand_id
1 'polypeptide(L)' 'PDLAQAPVWGLVRAAQAENPGRIVLVDLDDDSARGLLPAALATGEPEIAIRSGEIRVPRLAPATDLPELDAPWDDEGT' A
#
# COMPACT_ATOMS: atom_id res chain seq x y z
N PRO A 1 4.58 7.34 -1.82
CA PRO A 1 3.79 6.82 -2.95
C PRO A 1 3.86 7.80 -4.14
N ASP A 2 4.33 7.33 -5.29
CA ASP A 2 4.23 8.09 -6.53
C ASP A 2 2.75 8.06 -7.01
N LEU A 3 2.13 9.23 -7.14
CA LEU A 3 0.74 9.34 -7.57
C LEU A 3 0.51 8.72 -8.95
N ALA A 4 1.51 8.73 -9.83
CA ALA A 4 1.43 8.10 -11.14
C ALA A 4 1.29 6.56 -11.04
N GLN A 5 1.81 5.96 -9.98
CA GLN A 5 1.75 4.52 -9.73
C GLN A 5 0.58 4.09 -8.85
N ALA A 6 -0.08 5.03 -8.16
CA ALA A 6 -1.21 4.71 -7.28
C ALA A 6 -2.33 3.88 -7.95
N PRO A 7 -2.72 4.13 -9.22
CA PRO A 7 -3.75 3.32 -9.89
C PRO A 7 -3.37 1.83 -10.06
N VAL A 8 -2.06 1.52 -10.10
CA VAL A 8 -1.56 0.14 -10.25
C VAL A 8 -2.02 -0.73 -9.08
N TRP A 9 -2.10 -0.18 -7.86
CA TRP A 9 -2.56 -0.92 -6.68
C TRP A 9 -3.97 -1.47 -6.84
N GLY A 10 -4.92 -0.62 -7.26
CA GLY A 10 -6.30 -1.05 -7.47
C GLY A 10 -6.43 -2.07 -8.59
N LEU A 11 -5.72 -1.86 -9.70
CA LEU A 11 -5.71 -2.78 -10.82
C LEU A 11 -5.14 -4.16 -10.46
N VAL A 12 -3.98 -4.19 -9.81
CA VAL A 12 -3.32 -5.45 -9.43
C VAL A 12 -4.15 -6.21 -8.39
N ARG A 13 -4.77 -5.52 -7.43
CA ARG A 13 -5.68 -6.15 -6.47
C ARG A 13 -6.87 -6.82 -7.15
N ALA A 14 -7.45 -6.19 -8.18
CA ALA A 14 -8.49 -6.82 -8.99
C ALA A 14 -7.97 -8.07 -9.70
N ALA A 15 -6.79 -7.98 -10.34
CA ALA A 15 -6.17 -9.12 -11.01
C ALA A 15 -5.84 -10.28 -10.05
N GLN A 16 -5.43 -9.99 -8.80
CA GLN A 16 -5.20 -10.98 -7.75
C GLN A 16 -6.49 -11.69 -7.32
N ALA A 17 -7.60 -10.95 -7.20
CA ALA A 17 -8.90 -11.53 -6.89
C ALA A 17 -9.38 -12.48 -8.00
N GLU A 18 -9.14 -12.13 -9.26
CA GLU A 18 -9.44 -12.97 -10.42
C GLU A 18 -8.45 -14.14 -10.59
N ASN A 19 -7.21 -14.01 -10.09
CA ASN A 19 -6.14 -15.00 -10.24
C ASN A 19 -5.42 -15.29 -8.91
N PRO A 20 -6.08 -15.98 -7.95
CA PRO A 20 -5.51 -16.19 -6.63
C PRO A 20 -4.14 -16.89 -6.65
N GLY A 21 -3.18 -16.37 -5.89
CA GLY A 21 -1.84 -16.96 -5.71
C GLY A 21 -0.90 -16.82 -6.92
N ARG A 22 -1.29 -16.09 -7.98
CA ARG A 22 -0.48 -15.96 -9.20
C ARG A 22 0.29 -14.64 -9.32
N ILE A 23 -0.12 -13.62 -8.57
CA ILE A 23 0.39 -12.25 -8.68
C ILE A 23 0.71 -11.73 -7.28
N VAL A 24 1.92 -11.20 -7.09
CA VAL A 24 2.34 -10.50 -5.87
C VAL A 24 2.71 -9.07 -6.24
N LEU A 25 2.19 -8.10 -5.50
CA LEU A 25 2.55 -6.69 -5.64
C LEU A 25 3.63 -6.35 -4.62
N VAL A 26 4.77 -5.84 -5.09
CA VAL A 26 5.81 -5.28 -4.22
C VAL A 26 6.07 -3.83 -4.62
N ASP A 27 5.80 -2.92 -3.70
CA ASP A 27 6.05 -1.49 -3.85
C ASP A 27 7.36 -1.12 -3.15
N LEU A 28 8.34 -0.61 -3.90
CA LEU A 28 9.65 -0.18 -3.41
C LEU A 28 9.71 1.35 -3.38
N ASP A 29 10.23 1.94 -2.31
CA ASP A 29 10.53 3.37 -2.26
C ASP A 29 11.82 3.74 -3.00
N ASP A 30 12.78 2.81 -3.06
CA ASP A 30 13.99 2.97 -3.85
C ASP A 30 14.53 1.63 -4.39
N ASP A 31 15.42 1.69 -5.38
CA ASP A 31 15.93 0.50 -6.08
C ASP A 31 16.93 -0.33 -5.25
N SER A 32 17.54 0.26 -4.23
CA SER A 32 18.47 -0.43 -3.34
C SER A 32 17.76 -1.48 -2.46
N ALA A 33 16.45 -1.33 -2.25
CA ALA A 33 15.61 -2.27 -1.52
C ALA A 33 15.40 -3.62 -2.25
N ARG A 34 15.83 -3.77 -3.52
CA ARG A 34 15.70 -5.03 -4.28
C ARG A 34 16.32 -6.25 -3.59
N GLY A 35 17.36 -6.05 -2.77
CA GLY A 35 17.99 -7.14 -2.00
C GLY A 35 17.03 -7.81 -1.00
N LEU A 36 15.94 -7.14 -0.61
CA LEU A 36 14.94 -7.65 0.33
C LEU A 36 13.82 -8.45 -0.35
N LEU A 37 13.76 -8.48 -1.69
CA LEU A 37 12.71 -9.19 -2.43
C LEU A 37 12.58 -10.68 -2.06
N PRO A 38 13.67 -11.46 -1.89
CA PRO A 38 13.55 -12.86 -1.48
C PRO A 38 12.86 -13.02 -0.12
N ALA A 39 13.21 -12.16 0.86
CA ALA A 39 12.60 -12.17 2.19
C ALA A 39 11.13 -11.71 2.14
N ALA A 40 10.82 -10.69 1.35
CA ALA A 40 9.46 -10.23 1.12
C ALA A 40 8.59 -11.35 0.52
N LEU A 41 9.03 -12.00 -0.56
CA LEU A 41 8.29 -13.09 -1.20
C LEU A 41 8.09 -14.30 -0.28
N ALA A 42 9.06 -14.59 0.61
CA ALA A 42 8.95 -15.67 1.58
C ALA A 42 7.84 -15.46 2.62
N THR A 43 7.31 -14.23 2.78
CA THR A 43 6.16 -13.97 3.67
C THR A 43 4.85 -14.59 3.16
N GLY A 44 4.75 -14.85 1.85
CA GLY A 44 3.52 -15.36 1.23
C GLY A 44 2.38 -14.33 1.12
N GLU A 45 2.65 -13.06 1.43
CA GLU A 45 1.63 -12.00 1.38
C GLU A 45 1.43 -11.51 -0.07
N PRO A 46 0.18 -11.25 -0.49
CA PRO A 46 -0.12 -10.84 -1.87
C PRO A 46 0.28 -9.39 -2.15
N GLU A 47 0.34 -8.54 -1.13
CA GLU A 47 0.70 -7.13 -1.24
C GLU A 47 1.76 -6.80 -0.19
N ILE A 48 2.87 -6.18 -0.61
CA ILE A 48 4.01 -5.82 0.25
C ILE A 48 4.50 -4.43 -0.13
N ALA A 49 4.83 -3.61 0.86
CA ALA A 49 5.57 -2.37 0.69
C ALA A 49 6.91 -2.47 1.42
N ILE A 50 7.99 -2.10 0.75
CA ILE A 50 9.30 -1.94 1.38
C ILE A 50 9.56 -0.44 1.52
N ARG A 51 9.79 0.00 2.76
CA ARG A 51 10.02 1.41 3.10
C ARG A 51 11.16 1.55 4.07
N SER A 52 12.19 2.33 3.73
CA SER A 52 13.38 2.52 4.56
C SER A 52 14.01 1.20 5.03
N GLY A 53 14.00 0.17 4.16
CA GLY A 53 14.51 -1.17 4.48
C GLY A 53 13.58 -2.06 5.31
N GLU A 54 12.37 -1.62 5.64
CA GLU A 54 11.38 -2.40 6.38
C GLU A 54 10.31 -3.01 5.46
N ILE A 55 9.99 -4.28 5.68
CA ILE A 55 8.86 -4.96 5.01
C ILE A 55 7.56 -4.63 5.76
N ARG A 56 6.56 -4.14 5.04
CA ARG A 56 5.23 -3.79 5.55
C ARG A 56 4.15 -4.50 4.75
N VAL A 57 3.12 -4.97 5.45
CA VAL A 57 1.97 -5.66 4.85
C VAL A 57 0.72 -4.82 5.10
N PRO A 58 -0.02 -4.40 4.05
CA PRO A 58 -1.21 -3.59 4.20
C PRO A 58 -2.34 -4.42 4.82
N ARG A 59 -2.99 -3.87 5.83
CA ARG A 59 -4.20 -4.43 6.46
C ARG A 59 -5.21 -3.30 6.64
N LEU A 60 -6.47 -3.57 6.33
CA LEU A 60 -7.55 -2.65 6.64
C LEU A 60 -7.88 -2.76 8.13
N ALA A 61 -7.91 -1.63 8.82
CA ALA A 61 -8.29 -1.55 10.22
C ALA A 61 -9.26 -0.38 10.43
N PRO A 62 -10.14 -0.43 11.45
CA PRO A 62 -10.95 0.71 11.85
C PRO A 62 -10.07 1.90 12.26
N ALA A 63 -10.47 3.12 11.89
CA ALA A 63 -9.85 4.33 12.41
C ALA A 63 -10.50 4.67 13.78
N THR A 64 -9.75 4.51 14.86
CA THR A 64 -10.23 4.72 16.24
C THR A 64 -9.80 6.05 16.86
N ASP A 65 -8.72 6.65 16.35
CA ASP A 65 -8.14 7.90 16.85
C ASP A 65 -8.29 9.01 15.80
N LEU A 66 -9.54 9.34 15.48
CA LEU A 66 -9.79 10.50 14.64
C LEU A 66 -9.47 11.77 15.45
N PRO A 67 -8.66 12.70 14.92
CA PRO A 67 -8.42 13.97 15.60
C PRO A 67 -9.75 14.67 15.84
N GLU A 68 -9.89 15.31 17.01
CA GLU A 68 -10.98 16.24 17.24
C GLU A 68 -10.84 17.35 16.19
N LEU A 69 -11.87 17.54 15.36
CA LEU A 69 -11.83 18.56 14.32
C LEU A 69 -12.01 19.92 14.98
N ASP A 70 -10.90 20.64 15.16
CA ASP A 70 -10.87 21.96 15.81
C ASP A 70 -11.67 23.03 15.04
N ALA A 71 -12.01 22.77 13.78
CA ALA A 71 -12.83 23.66 12.96
C ALA A 71 -13.86 22.85 12.13
N PRO A 72 -15.12 23.32 12.05
CA PRO A 72 -16.08 22.77 11.10
C PRO A 72 -15.58 22.99 9.68
N TRP A 73 -15.94 22.06 8.79
CA TRP A 73 -15.74 22.24 7.35
C TRP A 73 -16.46 23.52 6.89
N ASP A 74 -15.70 24.49 6.40
CA ASP A 74 -16.23 25.71 5.80
C ASP A 74 -16.42 25.48 4.29
N ASP A 75 -17.67 25.46 3.85
CA ASP A 75 -18.05 25.36 2.45
C ASP A 75 -18.35 26.74 1.82
N GLU A 76 -18.15 27.84 2.57
CA GLU A 76 -18.31 29.20 2.04
C GLU A 76 -17.06 29.64 1.26
N GLY A 77 -17.24 29.79 -0.05
CA GLY A 77 -16.22 30.31 -0.96
C GLY A 77 -16.25 29.60 -2.31
N THR A 78 -15.81 30.28 -3.36
CA THR A 78 -15.52 29.68 -4.68
C THR A 78 -14.06 29.87 -5.01
#